data_AF-A0A7C0VHL0-F1
#
_entry.id   AF-A0A7C0VHL0-F1
#
_cell.length_a   1.000
_cell.length_b   1.000
_cell.length_c   1.000
_cell.angle_alpha   90.00
_cell.angle_beta   90.00
_cell.angle_gamma   90.00
#
_symmetry.space_group_name_H-M   'P 1'
#
loop_
_entity.id
_entity.type
_entity.pdbx_description
1 polymer ?
#
loop_
_entity_poly.entity_id
_entity_poly.type
_entity_poly.pdbx_seq_one_letter_code
_entity_poly.pdbx_strand_id
1 'polypeptide(L)'
;FSSGSKAWNFAPQIVMPIFDARTWAALRVSKADRKIILTQYEKTIQTAFREVADALAVQGTIEQQVSAQQALVDAVAKTYRLSTKRYTTGIDSYLSVLDAQRSLFAAQQGLISLHLARLANQVRLYAVLGGGVDR
;
A
#
# COMPACT_ATOMS: atom_id res chain seq x y z
N PHE A 1 -71.41 45.88 -15.22
CA PHE A 1 -71.52 44.60 -15.95
C PHE A 1 -70.29 44.50 -16.85
N SER A 2 -69.40 43.49 -16.83
CA SER A 2 -69.36 42.16 -16.21
C SER A 2 -67.94 41.86 -15.69
N SER A 3 -67.88 41.31 -14.48
CA SER A 3 -66.74 40.56 -13.95
C SER A 3 -66.87 39.11 -14.44
N GLY A 4 -65.78 38.49 -14.90
CA GLY A 4 -65.72 37.04 -15.10
C GLY A 4 -64.88 36.56 -16.28
N SER A 5 -63.60 36.30 -16.06
CA SER A 5 -62.81 35.41 -16.93
C SER A 5 -61.67 34.69 -16.18
N LYS A 6 -61.85 34.34 -14.91
CA LYS A 6 -60.94 33.40 -14.24
C LYS A 6 -61.31 31.98 -14.64
N ALA A 7 -60.53 31.41 -15.56
CA ALA A 7 -60.52 29.98 -15.86
C ALA A 7 -59.26 29.35 -15.27
N TRP A 8 -59.42 28.21 -14.59
CA TRP A 8 -58.31 27.35 -14.17
C TRP A 8 -58.58 25.95 -14.70
N ASN A 9 -57.51 25.25 -15.08
CA ASN A 9 -57.61 23.88 -15.57
C ASN A 9 -56.73 22.96 -14.72
N PHE A 10 -57.29 21.80 -14.38
CA PHE A 10 -56.62 20.74 -13.63
C PHE A 10 -56.92 19.42 -14.34
N ALA A 11 -55.89 18.84 -14.95
CA ALA A 11 -55.99 17.63 -15.76
C ALA A 11 -54.93 16.63 -15.31
N PRO A 12 -55.19 15.82 -14.26
CA PRO A 12 -54.26 14.78 -13.85
C PRO A 12 -54.23 13.67 -14.90
N GLN A 13 -53.02 13.23 -15.27
CA GLN A 13 -52.81 12.11 -16.18
C GLN A 13 -52.15 10.95 -15.44
N ILE A 14 -52.71 9.74 -15.60
CA ILE A 14 -52.15 8.49 -15.09
C ILE A 14 -51.76 7.63 -16.30
N VAL A 15 -50.53 7.13 -16.31
CA VAL A 15 -50.03 6.24 -17.36
C VAL A 15 -49.61 4.92 -16.73
N MET A 16 -50.26 3.83 -17.15
CA MET A 16 -49.93 2.46 -16.74
C MET A 16 -49.68 1.62 -17.99
N PRO A 17 -48.42 1.36 -18.38
CA PRO A 17 -48.12 0.48 -19.50
C PRO A 17 -48.52 -0.96 -19.15
N ILE A 18 -49.36 -1.58 -19.97
CA ILE A 18 -49.81 -2.98 -19.76
C ILE A 18 -48.72 -3.95 -20.25
N PHE A 19 -48.06 -3.64 -21.36
CA PHE A 19 -46.94 -4.42 -21.90
C PHE A 19 -45.82 -3.51 -22.42
N ASP A 20 -44.71 -3.42 -21.68
CA ASP A 20 -43.48 -2.74 -22.12
C ASP A 20 -42.25 -3.62 -21.83
N ALA A 21 -41.66 -4.17 -22.89
CA ALA A 21 -40.45 -4.99 -22.79
C ALA A 21 -39.22 -4.18 -22.34
N ARG A 22 -39.22 -2.85 -22.54
CA ARG A 22 -38.12 -1.96 -22.15
C ARG A 22 -37.99 -1.84 -20.64
N THR A 23 -39.11 -1.83 -19.90
CA THR A 23 -39.10 -1.79 -18.44
C THR A 23 -38.41 -3.02 -17.84
N TRP A 24 -38.66 -4.20 -18.41
CA TRP A 24 -38.00 -5.44 -17.99
C TRP A 24 -36.51 -5.46 -18.34
N ALA A 25 -36.13 -4.92 -19.50
CA ALA A 25 -34.72 -4.76 -19.86
C ALA A 25 -34.01 -3.77 -18.91
N ALA A 26 -34.62 -2.62 -18.61
CA ALA A 26 -34.09 -1.64 -17.67
C ALA A 26 -33.95 -2.21 -16.25
N LEU A 27 -34.92 -3.01 -15.79
CA LEU A 27 -34.82 -3.71 -14.50
C LEU A 27 -33.67 -4.72 -14.49
N ARG A 28 -33.43 -5.44 -15.59
CA ARG A 28 -32.28 -6.36 -15.70
C ARG A 28 -30.94 -5.62 -15.63
N VAL A 29 -30.82 -4.48 -16.32
CA VAL A 29 -29.64 -3.61 -16.24
C VAL A 29 -29.43 -3.11 -14.81
N SER A 30 -30.46 -2.54 -14.19
CA SER A 30 -30.37 -2.06 -12.80
C SER A 30 -29.97 -3.15 -11.80
N LYS A 31 -30.48 -4.38 -11.97
CA LYS A 31 -30.05 -5.54 -11.16
C LYS A 31 -28.58 -5.91 -11.39
N ALA A 32 -28.11 -5.85 -12.63
CA ALA A 32 -26.71 -6.09 -12.97
C ALA A 32 -25.79 -5.01 -12.37
N ASP A 33 -26.16 -3.73 -12.49
CA ASP A 33 -25.41 -2.62 -11.90
C ASP A 33 -25.31 -2.73 -10.38
N ARG A 34 -26.41 -3.08 -9.71
CA ARG A 34 -26.40 -3.35 -8.26
C ARG A 34 -25.42 -4.47 -7.91
N LYS A 35 -25.39 -5.55 -8.70
CA LYS A 35 -24.45 -6.67 -8.47
C LYS A 35 -23.01 -6.23 -8.68
N ILE A 36 -22.73 -5.42 -9.71
CA ILE A 36 -21.40 -4.85 -9.97
C ILE A 36 -20.94 -4.02 -8.77
N ILE A 37 -21.78 -3.12 -8.27
CA ILE A 37 -21.47 -2.26 -7.11
C ILE A 37 -21.18 -3.11 -5.87
N LEU A 38 -21.99 -4.14 -5.61
CA LEU A 38 -21.77 -5.05 -4.49
C LEU A 38 -20.42 -5.79 -4.61
N THR A 39 -20.13 -6.37 -5.77
CA THR A 39 -18.84 -7.05 -6.00
C THR A 39 -17.67 -6.07 -5.87
N GLN A 40 -17.81 -4.83 -6.34
CA GLN A 40 -16.76 -3.82 -6.20
C GLN A 40 -16.53 -3.45 -4.73
N TYR A 41 -17.59 -3.33 -3.94
CA TYR A 41 -17.49 -3.11 -2.50
C TYR A 41 -16.77 -4.27 -1.78
N GLU A 42 -17.18 -5.51 -2.06
CA GLU A 42 -16.53 -6.72 -1.52
C GLU A 42 -15.04 -6.76 -1.90
N LYS A 43 -14.71 -6.45 -3.16
CA LYS A 43 -13.33 -6.38 -3.65
C LYS A 43 -12.50 -5.32 -2.91
N THR A 44 -13.08 -4.16 -2.64
CA THR A 44 -12.41 -3.09 -1.88
C THR A 44 -12.05 -3.59 -0.47
N ILE A 45 -12.97 -4.24 0.23
CA ILE A 45 -12.72 -4.80 1.57
C ILE A 45 -11.61 -5.86 1.52
N GLN A 46 -11.70 -6.81 0.58
CA GLN A 46 -10.69 -7.86 0.43
C GLN A 46 -9.30 -7.29 0.13
N THR A 47 -9.24 -6.19 -0.64
CA THR A 47 -7.99 -5.52 -0.99
C THR A 47 -7.40 -4.82 0.24
N ALA A 48 -8.22 -4.08 0.99
CA ALA A 48 -7.79 -3.46 2.24
C ALA A 48 -7.26 -4.51 3.25
N PHE A 49 -7.96 -5.64 3.41
CA PHE A 49 -7.50 -6.71 4.30
C PHE A 49 -6.15 -7.29 3.88
N ARG A 50 -5.96 -7.52 2.58
CA ARG A 50 -4.68 -7.98 2.03
C ARG A 50 -3.56 -6.98 2.30
N GLU A 51 -3.81 -5.70 2.05
CA GLU A 51 -2.81 -4.65 2.25
C GLU A 51 -2.38 -4.51 3.72
N VAL A 52 -3.32 -4.64 4.66
CA VAL A 52 -3.03 -4.69 6.09
C VAL A 52 -2.21 -5.93 6.44
N ALA A 53 -2.61 -7.11 5.94
CA ALA A 53 -1.89 -8.36 6.18
C ALA A 53 -0.45 -8.30 5.65
N ASP A 54 -0.23 -7.75 4.45
CA ASP A 54 1.10 -7.56 3.87
C ASP A 54 1.97 -6.62 4.73
N ALA A 55 1.42 -5.50 5.19
CA ALA A 55 2.15 -4.55 6.03
C ALA A 55 2.53 -5.16 7.40
N LEU A 56 1.64 -5.96 8.00
CA LEU A 56 1.90 -6.67 9.24
C LEU A 56 2.94 -7.79 9.06
N ALA A 57 2.92 -8.50 7.94
CA ALA A 57 3.92 -9.54 7.63
C ALA A 57 5.34 -8.95 7.54
N VAL A 58 5.49 -7.80 6.87
CA VAL A 58 6.76 -7.07 6.85
C VAL A 58 7.13 -6.60 8.25
N GLN A 59 6.19 -6.02 9.00
CA GLN A 59 6.44 -5.53 10.37
C GLN A 59 6.93 -6.65 11.30
N GLY A 60 6.41 -7.86 11.15
CA GLY A 60 6.80 -9.02 11.97
C GLY A 60 8.22 -9.54 11.70
N THR A 61 8.82 -9.20 10.56
CA THR A 61 10.14 -9.73 10.14
C THR A 61 11.23 -8.67 10.04
N ILE A 62 10.89 -7.40 9.83
CA ILE A 62 11.86 -6.35 9.51
C ILE A 62 12.87 -6.09 10.63
N GLU A 63 12.49 -6.19 11.90
CA GLU A 63 13.41 -6.01 13.03
C GLU A 63 14.50 -7.08 13.06
N GLN A 64 14.13 -8.32 12.76
CA GLN A 64 15.09 -9.44 12.70
C GLN A 64 16.08 -9.23 11.54
N GLN A 65 15.60 -8.75 10.39
CA GLN A 65 16.45 -8.42 9.25
C GLN A 65 17.42 -7.28 9.58
N VAL A 66 16.95 -6.21 10.21
CA VAL A 66 17.79 -5.09 10.65
C VAL A 66 18.85 -5.55 11.64
N SER A 67 18.47 -6.35 12.63
CA SER A 67 19.39 -6.88 13.64
C SER A 67 20.46 -7.79 13.00
N ALA A 68 20.06 -8.69 12.10
CA ALA A 68 20.98 -9.55 11.38
C ALA A 68 21.96 -8.75 10.49
N GLN A 69 21.47 -7.72 9.81
CA GLN A 69 22.30 -6.85 8.98
C GLN A 69 23.27 -6.00 9.82
N GLN A 70 22.84 -5.53 11.00
CA GLN A 70 23.73 -4.85 11.93
C GLN A 70 24.85 -5.78 12.40
N ALA A 71 24.53 -7.03 12.76
CA ALA A 71 25.54 -8.02 13.14
C ALA A 71 26.52 -8.30 11.99
N LEU A 72 26.05 -8.31 10.73
CA LEU A 72 26.91 -8.39 9.56
C LEU A 72 27.86 -7.19 9.46
N VAL A 73 27.34 -5.96 9.60
CA VAL A 73 28.15 -4.73 9.59
C VAL A 73 29.25 -4.79 10.65
N ASP A 74 28.92 -5.21 11.87
CA ASP A 74 29.88 -5.32 12.96
C ASP A 74 30.97 -6.37 12.67
N ALA A 75 30.58 -7.51 12.09
CA ALA A 75 31.51 -8.57 11.70
C ALA A 75 32.49 -8.10 10.62
N VAL A 76 32.00 -7.47 9.55
CA VAL A 76 32.86 -6.99 8.46
C VAL A 76 33.68 -5.76 8.86
N ALA A 77 33.19 -4.94 9.79
CA ALA A 77 33.99 -3.86 10.39
C ALA A 77 35.19 -4.41 11.17
N LYS A 78 34.99 -5.51 11.91
CA LYS A 78 36.09 -6.22 12.58
C LYS A 78 37.09 -6.78 11.57
N THR A 79 36.62 -7.38 10.48
CA THR A 79 37.48 -7.88 9.39
C THR A 79 38.30 -6.75 8.77
N TYR A 80 37.68 -5.62 8.44
CA TYR A 80 38.38 -4.44 7.92
C TYR A 80 39.49 -3.97 8.88
N ARG A 81 39.18 -3.82 10.18
CA ARG A 81 40.18 -3.44 11.18
C ARG A 81 41.36 -4.41 11.26
N LEU A 82 41.09 -5.73 11.19
CA LEU A 82 42.14 -6.76 11.24
C LEU A 82 42.99 -6.76 9.97
N SER A 83 42.39 -6.67 8.78
CA SER A 83 43.12 -6.58 7.51
C SER A 83 43.99 -5.32 7.47
N THR A 84 43.47 -4.16 7.91
CA THR A 84 44.27 -2.93 8.02
C THR A 84 45.46 -3.12 8.94
N LYS A 85 45.29 -3.74 10.11
CA LYS A 85 46.41 -4.05 11.01
C LYS A 85 47.45 -4.93 10.34
N ARG A 86 47.05 -6.04 9.70
CA ARG A 86 47.98 -6.94 8.99
C ARG A 86 48.76 -6.21 7.90
N TYR A 87 48.10 -5.38 7.10
CA TYR A 87 48.75 -4.55 6.08
C TYR A 87 49.76 -3.57 6.70
N THR A 88 49.37 -2.82 7.73
CA THR A 88 50.28 -1.85 8.39
C THR A 88 51.47 -2.50 9.09
N THR A 89 51.37 -3.79 9.42
CA THR A 89 52.45 -4.60 10.01
C THR A 89 53.29 -5.32 8.94
N GLY A 90 52.95 -5.15 7.64
CA GLY A 90 53.64 -5.79 6.52
C GLY A 90 53.33 -7.28 6.32
N ILE A 91 52.30 -7.83 6.99
CA ILE A 91 51.95 -9.26 6.99
C ILE A 91 51.07 -9.64 5.79
N ASP A 92 50.33 -8.68 5.21
CA ASP A 92 49.33 -8.93 4.17
C ASP A 92 49.31 -7.78 3.14
N SER A 93 48.79 -8.06 1.94
CA SER A 93 48.67 -7.08 0.85
C SER A 93 47.56 -6.06 1.11
N TYR A 94 47.68 -4.87 0.51
CA TYR A 94 46.62 -3.86 0.55
C TYR A 94 45.32 -4.33 -0.10
N LEU A 95 45.37 -5.32 -1.00
CA LEU A 95 44.17 -5.87 -1.63
C LEU A 95 43.18 -6.43 -0.58
N SER A 96 43.67 -7.07 0.47
CA SER A 96 42.87 -7.59 1.58
C SER A 96 42.16 -6.49 2.38
N VAL A 97 42.75 -5.29 2.42
CA VAL A 97 42.14 -4.10 3.04
C VAL A 97 41.02 -3.56 2.15
N LEU A 98 41.27 -3.43 0.85
CA LEU A 98 40.31 -2.92 -0.11
C LEU A 98 39.07 -3.82 -0.21
N ASP A 99 39.26 -5.14 -0.22
CA ASP A 99 38.15 -6.10 -0.25
C ASP A 99 37.29 -6.02 1.02
N ALA A 100 37.94 -5.96 2.19
CA ALA A 100 37.23 -5.79 3.46
C ALA A 100 36.51 -4.43 3.55
N GLN A 101 37.11 -3.35 3.01
CA GLN A 101 36.47 -2.04 2.94
C GLN A 101 35.23 -2.05 2.04
N ARG A 102 35.32 -2.68 0.86
CA ARG A 102 34.17 -2.84 -0.06
C ARG A 102 33.04 -3.62 0.60
N SER A 103 33.37 -4.72 1.26
CA SER A 103 32.41 -5.54 2.00
C SER A 103 31.72 -4.76 3.13
N LEU A 104 32.48 -3.98 3.90
CA LEU A 104 31.93 -3.11 4.95
C LEU A 104 30.98 -2.07 4.37
N PHE A 105 31.38 -1.39 3.30
CA PHE A 105 30.56 -0.37 2.68
C PHE A 105 29.25 -0.94 2.12
N ALA A 106 29.31 -2.09 1.45
CA ALA A 106 28.11 -2.78 0.96
C ALA A 106 27.17 -3.21 2.10
N ALA A 107 27.71 -3.73 3.21
CA ALA A 107 26.91 -4.10 4.38
C ALA A 107 26.21 -2.87 5.01
N GLN A 108 26.92 -1.74 5.11
CA GLN A 108 26.36 -0.48 5.63
C GLN A 108 25.24 0.05 4.73
N GLN A 109 25.42 0.01 3.40
CA GLN A 109 24.33 0.37 2.47
C GLN A 109 23.10 -0.52 2.65
N GLY A 110 23.30 -1.84 2.77
CA GLY A 110 22.21 -2.77 3.03
C GLY A 110 21.44 -2.46 4.31
N LEU A 111 22.15 -2.07 5.39
CA LEU A 111 21.52 -1.66 6.65
C LEU A 111 20.66 -0.40 6.47
N ILE A 112 21.16 0.60 5.74
CA ILE A 112 20.41 1.83 5.45
C ILE A 112 19.14 1.50 4.63
N SER A 113 19.25 0.61 3.63
CA SER A 113 18.10 0.17 2.85
C SER A 113 17.04 -0.55 3.72
N LEU A 114 17.45 -1.37 4.68
CA LEU A 114 16.52 -2.02 5.61
C LEU A 114 15.87 -1.03 6.58
N HIS A 115 16.61 -0.04 7.07
CA HIS A 115 16.02 1.05 7.86
C HIS A 115 14.98 1.84 7.07
N LEU A 116 15.26 2.14 5.80
CA LEU A 116 14.29 2.78 4.92
C LEU A 116 13.06 1.90 4.72
N ALA A 117 13.23 0.59 4.47
CA ALA A 117 12.12 -0.34 4.32
C ALA A 117 11.26 -0.43 5.58
N ARG A 118 11.88 -0.41 6.77
CA ARG A 118 11.19 -0.37 8.06
C ARG A 118 10.32 0.89 8.21
N LEU A 119 10.88 2.06 7.93
CA LEU A 119 10.14 3.33 8.00
C LEU A 119 9.01 3.39 6.96
N ALA A 120 9.28 2.95 5.74
CA ALA A 120 8.27 2.87 4.69
C ALA A 120 7.12 1.93 5.09
N ASN A 121 7.43 0.81 5.74
CA ASN A 121 6.40 -0.11 6.25
C ASN A 121 5.55 0.52 7.36
N GLN A 122 6.14 1.31 8.26
CA GLN A 122 5.39 2.03 9.29
C GLN A 122 4.41 3.04 8.66
N VAL A 123 4.86 3.81 7.66
CA VAL A 123 3.99 4.73 6.91
C VAL A 123 2.89 3.97 6.17
N ARG A 124 3.22 2.83 5.54
CA ARG A 124 2.24 1.99 4.85
C ARG A 124 1.21 1.44 5.82
N LEU A 125 1.64 0.91 6.97
CA LEU A 125 0.75 0.38 8.01
C LEU A 125 -0.21 1.46 8.51
N TYR A 126 0.26 2.69 8.71
CA TYR A 126 -0.58 3.83 9.05
C TYR A 126 -1.63 4.11 7.96
N ALA A 127 -1.22 4.15 6.69
CA ALA A 127 -2.13 4.42 5.57
C ALA A 127 -3.20 3.34 5.38
N VAL A 128 -2.82 2.05 5.42
CA VAL A 128 -3.76 0.92 5.19
C VAL A 128 -4.76 0.73 6.35
N LEU A 129 -4.44 1.23 7.54
CA LEU A 129 -5.37 1.26 8.68
C LEU A 129 -6.33 2.45 8.64
N GLY A 130 -6.28 3.29 7.60
CA GLY A 130 -7.13 4.47 7.48
C GLY A 130 -6.57 5.71 8.18
N GLY A 131 -5.27 5.71 8.54
CA GLY A 131 -4.60 6.90 9.03
C GLY A 131 -4.46 7.96 7.93
N GLY A 132 -4.96 9.17 8.19
CA GLY A 132 -4.90 10.31 7.26
C GLY A 132 -6.25 10.94 6.89
N VAL A 133 -7.36 10.45 7.42
CA VAL A 133 -8.73 10.93 7.12
C VAL A 133 -9.23 12.00 8.12
N ASP A 134 -8.38 12.45 9.05
CA ASP A 134 -8.67 13.61 9.92
C ASP A 134 -8.35 14.94 9.19
N ARG A 135 -9.09 15.22 8.11
CA ARG A 135 -9.26 16.57 7.54
C ARG A 135 -10.64 16.75 6.91
#